data_AF-A0A811MKP2-F1
#
_entry.id   AF-A0A811MKP2-F1
#
_cell.length_a   1.000
_cell.length_b   1.000
_cell.length_c   1.000
_cell.angle_alpha   90.00
_cell.angle_beta   90.00
_cell.angle_gamma   90.00
#
_symmetry.space_group_name_H-M   'P 1'
#
loop_
_entity.id
_entity.type
_entity.pdbx_description
1 polymer ?
#
loop_
_entity_poly.entity_id
_entity_poly.type
_entity_poly.pdbx_seq_one_letter_code
_entity_poly.pdbx_strand_id
1 'polypeptide(L)'
;MAQNRGVIFPIIFEALERNIQSHWNQAVHGLTANVRKMFLDMDSELFEECQHQYMEKQAKAKEMQEQRESAWRQLEAVVAAKAAGDDMVLVN
;
A
#
# COMPACT_ATOMS: atom_id res chain seq x y z
N MET A 1 20.18 -18.81 0.85
CA MET A 1 19.58 -17.46 0.76
C MET A 1 20.53 -16.43 0.19
N ALA A 2 21.74 -16.25 0.74
CA ALA A 2 22.70 -15.23 0.29
C ALA A 2 23.00 -15.23 -1.22
N GLN A 3 23.06 -16.40 -1.85
CA GLN A 3 23.36 -16.54 -3.28
C GLN A 3 22.21 -16.06 -4.20
N ASN A 4 20.96 -16.18 -3.75
CA ASN A 4 19.76 -15.79 -4.50
C ASN A 4 19.07 -14.54 -3.93
N ARG A 5 19.74 -13.82 -3.02
CA ARG A 5 19.15 -12.69 -2.29
C ARG A 5 18.63 -11.59 -3.23
N GLY A 6 19.32 -11.33 -4.34
CA GLY A 6 18.89 -10.34 -5.34
C GLY A 6 17.57 -10.66 -6.05
N VAL A 7 17.11 -11.91 -5.97
CA VAL A 7 15.81 -12.33 -6.53
C VAL A 7 14.78 -12.52 -5.42
N ILE A 8 15.15 -13.23 -4.35
CA ILE A 8 14.20 -13.60 -3.29
C ILE A 8 13.83 -12.40 -2.42
N PHE A 9 14.81 -11.57 -2.06
CA PHE A 9 14.59 -10.52 -1.08
C PHE A 9 13.59 -9.45 -1.57
N PRO A 10 13.69 -8.92 -2.80
CA PRO A 10 12.68 -8.01 -3.33
C PRO A 10 11.25 -8.56 -3.31
N ILE A 11 11.07 -9.87 -3.55
CA ILE A 11 9.75 -10.53 -3.58
C ILE A 11 9.11 -10.55 -2.19
N ILE A 12 9.89 -10.81 -1.14
CA ILE A 12 9.38 -10.95 0.24
C ILE A 12 9.41 -9.65 1.04
N PHE A 13 10.12 -8.62 0.56
CA PHE A 13 10.36 -7.38 1.30
C PHE A 13 9.06 -6.73 1.79
N GLU A 14 8.08 -6.56 0.91
CA GLU A 14 6.78 -5.96 1.25
C GLU A 14 6.05 -6.75 2.35
N ALA A 15 6.11 -8.09 2.32
CA ALA A 15 5.49 -8.91 3.36
C ALA A 15 6.15 -8.71 4.72
N LEU A 16 7.49 -8.56 4.75
CA LEU A 16 8.23 -8.25 5.97
C LEU A 16 7.88 -6.86 6.52
N GLU A 17 7.81 -5.84 5.66
CA GLU A 17 7.45 -4.47 6.06
C GLU A 17 6.03 -4.41 6.64
N ARG A 18 5.05 -5.06 5.99
CA ARG A 18 3.66 -5.13 6.48
C ARG A 18 3.56 -5.82 7.84
N ASN A 19 4.32 -6.90 8.04
CA ASN A 19 4.35 -7.60 9.32
C ASN A 19 4.97 -6.73 10.42
N ILE A 20 5.98 -5.92 10.11
CA ILE A 20 6.59 -5.00 11.09
C ILE A 20 5.66 -3.84 11.46
N GLN A 21 4.88 -3.35 10.50
CA GLN A 21 3.94 -2.27 10.75
C GLN A 21 2.86 -2.67 11.75
N SER A 22 2.25 -3.86 11.59
CA SER A 22 1.10 -4.22 12.42
C SER A 22 0.75 -5.71 12.41
N HIS A 23 1.68 -6.61 12.74
CA HIS A 23 1.33 -8.00 12.98
C HIS A 23 0.72 -8.18 14.39
N TRP A 24 -0.44 -8.85 14.48
CA TRP A 24 -1.17 -9.02 15.74
C TRP A 24 -0.46 -9.92 16.77
N ASN A 25 0.34 -10.87 16.28
CA ASN A 25 1.13 -11.78 17.12
C ASN A 25 2.54 -11.22 17.37
N GLN A 26 2.87 -10.96 18.64
CA GLN A 26 4.15 -10.40 19.05
C GLN A 26 5.37 -11.27 18.71
N ALA A 27 5.23 -12.60 18.77
CA ALA A 27 6.34 -13.51 18.44
C ALA A 27 6.65 -13.47 16.94
N VAL A 28 5.62 -13.44 16.09
CA VAL A 28 5.79 -13.29 14.64
C VAL A 28 6.38 -11.92 14.30
N HIS A 29 5.97 -10.86 14.99
CA HIS A 29 6.56 -9.52 14.84
C HIS A 29 8.06 -9.54 15.15
N GLY A 30 8.46 -10.10 16.29
CA GLY A 30 9.86 -10.24 16.67
C GLY A 30 10.69 -11.10 15.71
N LEU A 31 10.14 -12.23 15.25
CA LEU A 31 10.79 -13.07 14.23
C LEU A 31 10.99 -12.32 12.91
N THR A 32 9.98 -11.55 12.48
CA THR A 32 10.05 -10.73 11.27
C THR A 32 11.15 -9.66 11.41
N ALA A 33 11.22 -8.98 12.55
CA ALA A 33 12.25 -7.97 12.81
C ALA A 33 13.67 -8.57 12.74
N ASN A 34 13.86 -9.77 13.29
CA ASN A 34 15.14 -10.49 13.20
C ASN A 34 15.50 -10.84 11.75
N VAL A 35 14.55 -11.37 10.96
CA VAL A 35 14.77 -11.70 9.55
C VAL A 35 15.11 -10.45 8.74
N ARG A 36 14.37 -9.35 8.93
CA ARG A 36 14.68 -8.07 8.29
C ARG A 36 16.07 -7.58 8.63
N LYS A 37 16.47 -7.64 9.89
CA LYS A 37 17.81 -7.27 10.33
C LYS A 37 18.88 -8.13 9.66
N MET A 38 18.68 -9.44 9.54
CA MET A 38 19.61 -10.33 8.82
C MET A 38 19.80 -9.92 7.36
N PHE A 39 18.74 -9.48 6.67
CA PHE A 39 18.86 -9.00 5.29
C PHE A 39 19.59 -7.66 5.18
N LEU A 40 19.30 -6.73 6.10
CA LEU A 40 20.02 -5.46 6.17
C LEU A 40 21.53 -5.67 6.43
N ASP A 41 21.86 -6.51 7.41
CA ASP A 41 23.25 -6.82 7.77
C ASP A 41 23.97 -7.62 6.66
N MET A 42 23.23 -8.33 5.79
CA MET A 42 23.78 -9.13 4.68
C MET A 42 24.08 -8.30 3.42
N ASP A 43 23.22 -7.34 3.08
CA ASP A 43 23.34 -6.52 1.87
C ASP A 43 22.53 -5.23 2.03
N SER A 44 23.18 -4.17 2.54
CA SER A 44 22.52 -2.90 2.83
C SER A 44 22.11 -2.15 1.57
N GLU A 45 22.86 -2.28 0.47
CA GLU A 45 22.54 -1.62 -0.79
C GLU A 45 21.26 -2.21 -1.41
N LEU A 46 21.17 -3.55 -1.46
CA LEU A 46 19.95 -4.21 -1.91
C LEU A 46 18.75 -3.89 -0.99
N PHE A 47 19.00 -3.73 0.31
CA PHE A 47 17.97 -3.32 1.27
C PHE A 47 17.43 -1.92 0.98
N GLU A 48 18.31 -0.95 0.79
CA GLU A 48 17.94 0.44 0.48
C GLU A 48 17.18 0.53 -0.85
N GLU A 49 17.62 -0.23 -1.87
CA GLU A 49 16.92 -0.35 -3.15
C GLU A 49 15.48 -0.87 -2.97
N CYS A 50 15.30 -1.97 -2.24
CA CYS A 50 13.97 -2.52 -1.94
C CYS A 50 13.10 -1.54 -1.14
N GLN A 51 13.71 -0.82 -0.19
CA GLN A 51 13.01 0.17 0.62
C GLN A 51 12.51 1.34 -0.24
N HIS A 52 13.35 1.86 -1.14
CA HIS A 52 12.97 2.91 -2.07
C HIS A 52 11.82 2.48 -2.99
N GLN A 53 11.94 1.31 -3.61
CA GLN A 53 10.88 0.75 -4.47
C GLN A 53 9.55 0.56 -3.71
N TYR A 54 9.62 0.10 -2.46
CA TYR A 54 8.43 -0.04 -1.61
C TYR A 54 7.78 1.31 -1.32
N MET A 55 8.55 2.34 -0.98
CA MET A 55 8.02 3.69 -0.73
C MET A 55 7.37 4.29 -1.98
N GLU A 56 7.97 4.12 -3.15
CA GLU A 56 7.39 4.56 -4.42
C GLU A 56 6.07 3.84 -4.72
N LYS A 57 6.02 2.53 -4.51
CA LYS A 57 4.80 1.74 -4.68
C LYS A 57 3.68 2.22 -3.74
N GLN A 58 4.00 2.51 -2.49
CA GLN A 58 3.03 3.03 -1.51
C GLN A 58 2.51 4.41 -1.90
N ALA A 59 3.38 5.30 -2.39
CA ALA A 59 2.98 6.62 -2.88
C ALA A 59 2.02 6.51 -4.07
N LYS A 60 2.35 5.68 -5.07
CA LYS A 60 1.48 5.42 -6.24
C LYS A 60 0.15 4.80 -5.85
N ALA A 61 0.14 3.85 -4.90
CA ALA A 61 -1.08 3.23 -4.41
C ALA A 61 -2.00 4.24 -3.72
N LYS A 62 -1.42 5.15 -2.93
CA LYS A 62 -2.15 6.25 -2.29
C LYS A 62 -2.74 7.22 -3.30
N GLU A 63 -1.94 7.67 -4.28
CA GLU A 63 -2.41 8.55 -5.35
C GLU A 63 -3.57 7.91 -6.13
N MET A 64 -3.45 6.64 -6.51
CA MET A 64 -4.51 5.92 -7.20
C MET A 64 -5.78 5.81 -6.36
N GLN A 65 -5.64 5.65 -5.04
CA GLN A 65 -6.78 5.62 -4.12
C GLN A 65 -7.49 6.99 -4.07
N GLU A 66 -6.73 8.08 -3.97
CA GLU A 66 -7.28 9.44 -3.98
C GLU A 66 -7.99 9.78 -5.30
N GLN A 67 -7.44 9.35 -6.43
CA GLN A 67 -8.07 9.49 -7.75
C GLN A 67 -9.40 8.71 -7.81
N ARG A 68 -9.42 7.47 -7.29
CA ARG A 68 -10.65 6.66 -7.21
C ARG A 68 -11.71 7.34 -6.35
N GLU A 69 -11.34 7.86 -5.18
CA GLU A 69 -12.27 8.56 -4.29
C GLU A 69 -12.83 9.83 -4.93
N SER A 70 -11.99 10.60 -5.63
CA SER A 70 -12.43 11.79 -6.37
C SER A 70 -13.45 11.44 -7.47
N ALA A 71 -13.18 10.39 -8.25
CA ALA A 71 -14.09 9.91 -9.29
C ALA A 71 -15.45 9.46 -8.70
N TRP A 72 -15.43 8.75 -7.56
CA TRP A 72 -16.65 8.35 -6.86
C TRP A 72 -17.45 9.55 -6.35
N ARG A 73 -16.79 10.55 -5.74
CA ARG A 73 -17.47 11.78 -5.27
C ARG A 73 -18.12 12.56 -6.43
N GLN A 74 -17.46 12.62 -7.58
CA GLN A 74 -18.04 13.26 -8.78
C GLN A 74 -19.28 12.51 -9.26
N LEU A 75 -19.24 11.18 -9.28
CA LEU A 75 -20.40 10.37 -9.66
C LEU A 75 -21.57 10.56 -8.70
N GLU A 76 -21.31 10.55 -7.39
CA GLU A 76 -22.32 10.81 -6.35
C GLU A 76 -22.95 12.19 -6.51
N ALA A 77 -22.15 13.22 -6.80
CA ALA A 77 -22.65 14.58 -7.03
C ALA A 77 -23.55 14.67 -8.27
N VAL A 78 -23.21 13.98 -9.36
CA VAL A 78 -24.04 13.93 -10.57
C VAL A 78 -25.38 13.24 -10.30
N VAL A 79 -25.37 12.13 -9.57
CA VAL A 79 -26.60 11.41 -9.18
C VAL A 79 -27.47 12.29 -8.28
N ALA A 80 -26.88 12.95 -7.28
CA ALA A 80 -27.60 13.84 -6.37
C ALA A 80 -28.23 15.03 -7.12
N ALA A 81 -27.49 15.64 -8.05
CA ALA A 81 -28.00 16.74 -8.87
C ALA A 81 -29.17 16.31 -9.76
N LYS A 82 -29.11 15.11 -10.35
CA LYS A 82 -30.21 14.57 -11.16
C LYS A 82 -31.45 14.27 -10.32
N ALA A 83 -31.28 13.70 -9.12
CA ALA A 83 -32.40 13.45 -8.22
C ALA A 83 -33.10 14.75 -7.79
N ALA A 84 -32.34 15.82 -7.51
CA ALA A 84 -32.90 17.14 -7.20
C ALA A 84 -33.64 17.78 -8.40
N GLY A 85 -33.17 17.52 -9.62
CA GLY A 85 -33.83 17.97 -10.85
C GLY A 85 -35.16 17.25 -11.13
N ASP A 86 -35.22 15.94 -10.92
CA ASP A 86 -36.45 15.14 -11.08
C ASP A 86 -37.51 15.53 -10.03
N ASP A 87 -37.10 15.85 -8.79
CA ASP A 87 -38.02 16.29 -7.72
C ASP A 87 -38.66 17.66 -8.04
N MET A 88 -37.95 18.59 -8.71
CA MET A 88 -38.51 19.88 -9.14
C MET A 88 -39.53 19.75 -10.29
N VAL A 89 -39.42 18.71 -11.13
CA VAL A 89 -40.32 18.52 -12.28
C VAL A 89 -41.66 17.91 -11.86
N LEU A 90 -41.71 17.17 -10.75
CA LEU A 90 -42.93 16.53 -10.25
C LEU A 90 -43.84 17.43 -9.39
N VAL A 91 -43.42 18.66 -9.10
CA VAL A 91 -44.16 19.63 -8.25
C VAL A 91 -44.93 20.69 -9.06
N ASN A 92 -44.97 20.59 -10.39
CA ASN A 92 -45.75 21.49 -11.27
C ASN A 92 -47.02 20.85 -11.85
#